data_AF-A0A3D4SZ19-F1
#
_entry.id   AF-A0A3D4SZ19-F1
#
_cell.length_a   1.000
_cell.length_b   1.000
_cell.length_c   1.000
_cell.angle_alpha   90.00
_cell.angle_beta   90.00
_cell.angle_gamma   90.00
#
_symmetry.space_group_name_H-M   'P 1'
#
loop_
_entity.id
_entity.type
_entity.pdbx_description
1 polymer ?
#
loop_
_entity_poly.entity_id
_entity_poly.type
_entity_poly.pdbx_seq_one_letter_code
_entity_poly.pdbx_strand_id
1 'polypeptide(L)'
;VLDPLGIPADQLVIDGSAGHGFRGSVGALTRLAQEFLSPTLLPAGLWDEALTPQFPDLDGVVPGYGRQRPCPWGLGFELHDHKSPHWLSPDMPTDVAGHFGQAGTFLWFHRGTGTAAVVLTDRNFGDWAKQRWDGFNGRLWTALTAS
;
A
#
# COMPACT_ATOMS: atom_id res chain seq x y z
N VAL A 1 0.62 -14.58 -10.58
CA VAL A 1 0.13 -13.19 -10.50
C VAL A 1 0.25 -12.46 -11.83
N LEU A 2 1.45 -12.33 -12.41
CA LEU A 2 1.65 -11.51 -13.63
C LEU A 2 0.82 -11.97 -14.84
N ASP A 3 0.99 -13.22 -15.30
CA ASP A 3 0.33 -13.68 -16.53
C ASP A 3 -1.20 -13.61 -16.46
N PRO A 4 -1.87 -14.08 -15.37
CA PRO A 4 -3.32 -13.99 -15.27
C PRO A 4 -3.87 -12.54 -15.26
N LEU A 5 -3.09 -11.57 -14.74
CA LEU A 5 -3.47 -10.15 -14.74
C LEU A 5 -3.06 -9.42 -16.04
N GLY A 6 -2.45 -10.15 -16.98
CA GLY A 6 -1.94 -9.58 -18.22
C GLY A 6 -0.89 -8.50 -17.97
N ILE A 7 -0.06 -8.67 -16.93
CA ILE A 7 1.08 -7.76 -16.66
C ILE A 7 2.28 -8.26 -17.48
N PRO A 8 2.74 -7.49 -18.48
CA PRO A 8 3.91 -7.88 -19.26
C PRO A 8 5.17 -7.97 -18.39
N ALA A 9 6.04 -8.94 -18.68
CA ALA A 9 7.25 -9.19 -17.90
C ALA A 9 8.25 -8.02 -17.91
N ASP A 10 8.20 -7.16 -18.93
CA ASP A 10 9.00 -5.93 -19.04
C ASP A 10 8.42 -4.76 -18.22
N GLN A 11 7.14 -4.83 -17.84
CA GLN A 11 6.48 -3.81 -17.02
C GLN A 11 6.53 -4.08 -15.52
N LEU A 12 6.81 -5.32 -15.12
CA LEU A 12 7.07 -5.70 -13.73
C LEU A 12 8.13 -6.82 -13.70
N VAL A 13 9.36 -6.40 -13.50
CA VAL A 13 10.52 -7.29 -13.41
C VAL A 13 10.63 -7.79 -11.97
N ILE A 14 10.45 -9.10 -11.81
CA ILE A 14 10.59 -9.82 -10.55
C ILE A 14 11.99 -10.42 -10.51
N ASP A 15 12.96 -9.63 -10.05
CA ASP A 15 14.33 -10.05 -9.85
C ASP A 15 14.83 -9.70 -8.43
N GLY A 16 15.95 -10.30 -8.02
CA GLY A 16 16.59 -10.00 -6.75
C GLY A 16 15.80 -10.47 -5.52
N SER A 17 15.85 -9.68 -4.45
CA SER A 17 15.23 -10.02 -3.16
C SER A 17 13.72 -9.94 -3.22
N ALA A 18 13.03 -10.96 -2.70
CA ALA A 18 11.56 -10.99 -2.65
C ALA A 18 10.96 -9.82 -1.83
N GLY A 19 11.73 -9.18 -0.95
CA GLY A 19 11.28 -8.07 -0.13
C GLY A 19 11.55 -6.67 -0.69
N HIS A 20 12.36 -6.51 -1.75
CA HIS A 20 12.70 -5.17 -2.28
C HIS A 20 13.31 -5.13 -3.70
N GLY A 21 13.49 -6.27 -4.38
CA GLY A 21 14.21 -6.35 -5.65
C GLY A 21 13.39 -5.94 -6.88
N PHE A 22 12.07 -5.93 -6.76
CA PHE A 22 11.20 -5.80 -7.92
C PHE A 22 11.21 -4.38 -8.49
N ARG A 23 11.10 -4.28 -9.82
CA ARG A 23 11.02 -3.01 -10.55
C ARG A 23 9.76 -3.04 -11.41
N GLY A 24 8.93 -2.03 -11.28
CA GLY A 24 7.65 -1.97 -11.99
C GLY A 24 7.32 -0.59 -12.52
N SER A 25 6.50 -0.55 -13.56
CA SER A 25 5.86 0.67 -14.04
C SER A 25 4.59 1.00 -13.25
N VAL A 26 4.13 2.25 -13.34
CA VAL A 26 2.82 2.63 -12.79
C VAL A 26 1.71 1.77 -13.39
N GLY A 27 1.75 1.49 -14.70
CA GLY A 27 0.73 0.66 -15.37
C GLY A 27 0.62 -0.76 -14.82
N ALA A 28 1.76 -1.41 -14.51
CA ALA A 28 1.75 -2.73 -13.89
C ALA A 28 1.17 -2.69 -12.47
N LEU A 29 1.59 -1.71 -11.66
CA LEU A 29 1.07 -1.54 -10.30
C LEU A 29 -0.41 -1.13 -10.27
N THR A 30 -0.90 -0.41 -11.27
CA THR A 30 -2.33 -0.12 -11.43
C THR A 30 -3.12 -1.40 -11.67
N ARG A 31 -2.63 -2.35 -12.48
CA ARG A 31 -3.28 -3.66 -12.66
C ARG A 31 -3.31 -4.47 -11.36
N LEU A 32 -2.24 -4.43 -10.56
CA LEU A 32 -2.23 -5.03 -9.22
C LEU A 32 -3.24 -4.35 -8.30
N ALA A 33 -3.30 -3.01 -8.28
CA ALA A 33 -4.28 -2.28 -7.49
C ALA A 33 -5.73 -2.62 -7.88
N GLN A 34 -6.01 -2.81 -9.17
CA GLN A 34 -7.32 -3.28 -9.64
C GLN A 34 -7.66 -4.66 -9.11
N GLU A 35 -6.72 -5.60 -9.15
CA GLU A 35 -6.88 -6.93 -8.54
C GLU A 35 -7.10 -6.83 -7.02
N PHE A 36 -6.44 -5.91 -6.32
CA PHE A 36 -6.64 -5.73 -4.87
C PHE A 36 -8.03 -5.18 -4.53
N LEU A 37 -8.57 -4.31 -5.38
CA LEU A 37 -9.91 -3.75 -5.22
C LEU A 37 -11.02 -4.76 -5.57
N SER A 38 -10.82 -5.55 -6.63
CA SER A 38 -11.77 -6.54 -7.13
C SER A 38 -11.03 -7.85 -7.45
N PRO A 39 -10.80 -8.71 -6.43
CA PRO A 39 -9.95 -9.89 -6.56
C PRO A 39 -10.55 -10.93 -7.49
N THR A 40 -9.70 -11.50 -8.35
CA THR A 40 -10.03 -12.56 -9.29
C THR A 40 -9.13 -13.80 -9.13
N LEU A 41 -7.95 -13.63 -8.54
CA LEU A 41 -6.94 -14.68 -8.40
C LEU A 41 -7.07 -15.48 -7.11
N LEU A 42 -7.55 -14.86 -6.04
CA LEU A 42 -7.70 -15.49 -4.73
C LEU A 42 -9.19 -15.62 -4.37
N PRO A 43 -9.58 -16.67 -3.64
CA PRO A 43 -10.92 -16.76 -3.07
C PRO A 43 -11.21 -15.55 -2.16
N ALA A 44 -12.44 -15.05 -2.19
CA ALA A 44 -12.84 -13.87 -1.41
C ALA A 44 -12.48 -13.97 0.08
N GLY A 45 -12.74 -15.13 0.71
CA GLY A 45 -12.40 -15.33 2.13
C GLY A 45 -10.92 -15.23 2.45
N LEU A 46 -10.03 -15.70 1.56
CA LEU A 46 -8.58 -15.55 1.74
C LEU A 46 -8.14 -14.09 1.53
N TRP A 47 -8.76 -13.40 0.58
CA TRP A 47 -8.49 -11.97 0.38
C TRP A 47 -8.98 -11.12 1.56
N ASP A 48 -10.14 -11.45 2.14
CA ASP A 48 -10.65 -10.81 3.36
C ASP A 48 -9.71 -11.05 4.56
N GLU A 49 -9.20 -12.27 4.72
CA GLU A 49 -8.20 -12.61 5.74
C GLU A 49 -6.88 -11.85 5.53
N ALA A 50 -6.44 -11.71 4.28
CA ALA A 50 -5.21 -10.99 3.96
C ALA A 50 -5.23 -9.51 4.38
N LEU A 51 -6.42 -8.92 4.55
CA LEU A 51 -6.62 -7.54 4.98
C LEU A 51 -7.08 -7.41 6.44
N THR A 52 -7.14 -8.53 7.17
CA THR A 52 -7.41 -8.53 8.61
C THR A 52 -6.09 -8.47 9.38
N PRO A 53 -5.98 -7.68 10.48
CA PRO A 53 -4.80 -7.66 11.33
C PRO A 53 -4.41 -9.06 11.82
N GLN A 54 -3.21 -9.48 11.47
CA GLN A 54 -2.59 -10.70 11.96
C GLN A 54 -1.76 -10.35 13.20
N PHE A 55 -2.05 -11.00 14.33
CA PHE A 55 -1.46 -10.68 15.64
C PHE A 55 -1.71 -9.22 16.05
N PRO A 56 -2.98 -8.81 16.27
CA PRO A 56 -3.40 -7.40 16.34
C PRO A 56 -2.76 -6.59 17.47
N ASP A 57 -2.36 -7.23 18.57
CA ASP A 57 -1.82 -6.56 19.76
C ASP A 57 -0.32 -6.27 19.66
N LEU A 58 0.35 -6.64 18.56
CA LEU A 58 1.79 -6.45 18.42
C LEU A 58 2.16 -4.98 18.16
N ASP A 59 2.95 -4.42 19.07
CA ASP A 59 3.77 -3.24 18.82
C ASP A 59 4.78 -3.52 17.69
N GLY A 60 5.14 -2.47 16.94
CA GLY A 60 6.09 -2.61 15.84
C GLY A 60 6.78 -1.30 15.47
N VAL A 61 7.66 -1.36 14.49
CA VAL A 61 8.33 -0.19 13.92
C VAL A 61 7.96 -0.08 12.46
N VAL A 62 7.44 1.06 12.06
CA VAL A 62 7.31 1.44 10.65
C VAL A 62 8.61 2.14 10.25
N PRO A 63 9.44 1.56 9.36
CA PRO A 63 10.77 2.09 9.06
C PRO A 63 10.74 3.55 8.58
N GLY A 64 11.35 4.45 9.35
CA GLY A 64 11.36 5.89 9.07
C GLY A 64 10.23 6.71 9.69
N TYR A 65 9.21 6.04 10.25
CA TYR A 65 8.12 6.65 11.05
C TYR A 65 8.20 6.27 12.54
N GLY A 66 9.06 5.32 12.89
CA GLY A 66 9.32 4.94 14.27
C GLY A 66 8.31 3.93 14.80
N ARG A 67 8.17 3.88 16.12
CA ARG A 67 7.45 2.82 16.81
C ARG A 67 5.95 3.12 16.89
N GLN A 68 5.13 2.12 16.61
CA GLN A 68 3.66 2.16 16.59
C GLN A 68 3.07 1.15 17.59
N ARG A 69 1.95 1.51 18.23
CA ARG A 69 1.28 0.74 19.29
C ARG A 69 -0.25 0.78 19.14
N PRO A 70 -0.89 -0.26 18.59
CA PRO A 70 -0.31 -1.41 17.90
C PRO A 70 0.28 -1.03 16.53
N CYS A 71 0.90 -1.99 15.84
CA CYS A 71 1.45 -1.83 14.49
C CYS A 71 0.89 -2.91 13.54
N PRO A 72 -0.42 -2.86 13.22
CA PRO A 72 -1.07 -3.96 12.52
C PRO A 72 -0.53 -4.17 11.10
N TRP A 73 -0.44 -5.45 10.75
CA TRP A 73 -0.14 -5.97 9.42
C TRP A 73 -1.16 -7.05 9.06
N GLY A 74 -1.60 -7.07 7.81
CA GLY A 74 -2.31 -8.21 7.23
C GLY A 74 -1.34 -9.29 6.74
N LEU A 75 -1.78 -10.11 5.79
CA LEU A 75 -0.91 -11.07 5.11
C LEU A 75 -0.10 -10.36 4.01
N GLY A 76 0.95 -9.65 4.42
CA GLY A 76 1.88 -8.93 3.54
C GLY A 76 1.53 -7.47 3.28
N PHE A 77 0.32 -7.02 3.60
CA PHE A 77 -0.12 -5.62 3.46
C PHE A 77 -0.07 -4.87 4.78
N GLU A 78 0.59 -3.72 4.79
CA GLU A 78 0.46 -2.75 5.86
C GLU A 78 -0.98 -2.28 5.98
N LEU A 79 -1.53 -2.31 7.19
CA LEU A 79 -2.83 -1.72 7.51
C LEU A 79 -2.60 -0.37 8.20
N HIS A 80 -3.41 0.62 7.85
CA HIS A 80 -3.25 2.00 8.32
C HIS A 80 -3.42 2.13 9.83
N ASP A 81 -4.58 1.68 10.33
CA ASP A 81 -5.01 1.84 11.72
C ASP A 81 -4.83 3.28 12.23
N HIS A 82 -4.46 3.46 13.50
CA HIS A 82 -4.21 4.76 14.11
C HIS A 82 -2.72 5.10 14.20
N LYS A 83 -1.90 4.54 13.29
CA LYS A 83 -0.45 4.77 13.28
C LYS A 83 -0.14 6.26 13.10
N SER A 84 0.75 6.80 13.92
CA SER A 84 1.17 8.20 13.84
C SER A 84 2.59 8.40 14.39
N PRO A 85 3.46 9.16 13.70
CA PRO A 85 3.29 9.69 12.34
C PRO A 85 3.23 8.57 11.29
N HIS A 86 2.66 8.83 10.12
CA HIS A 86 2.48 7.83 9.07
C HIS A 86 2.59 8.43 7.65
N TRP A 87 2.70 7.57 6.63
CA TRP A 87 2.72 7.98 5.22
C TRP A 87 1.32 8.17 4.62
N LEU A 88 0.30 7.64 5.28
CA LEU A 88 -1.11 7.90 5.02
C LEU A 88 -1.60 9.07 5.87
N SER A 89 -2.69 9.70 5.45
CA SER A 89 -3.33 10.76 6.23
C SER A 89 -4.13 10.18 7.38
N PRO A 90 -4.13 10.79 8.58
CA PRO A 90 -5.01 10.38 9.69
C PRO A 90 -6.52 10.48 9.35
N ASP A 91 -6.88 11.22 8.30
CA ASP A 91 -8.28 11.34 7.84
C ASP A 91 -8.73 10.16 6.93
N MET A 92 -7.81 9.27 6.58
CA MET A 92 -8.12 8.09 5.78
C MET A 92 -8.63 6.94 6.68
N PRO A 93 -9.48 6.04 6.16
CA PRO A 93 -9.97 4.89 6.91
C PRO A 93 -8.85 4.04 7.52
N THR A 94 -9.13 3.44 8.67
CA THR A 94 -8.18 2.60 9.42
C THR A 94 -7.88 1.29 8.72
N ASP A 95 -8.75 0.83 7.82
CA ASP A 95 -8.61 -0.38 7.02
C ASP A 95 -8.02 -0.13 5.62
N VAL A 96 -7.46 1.07 5.36
CA VAL A 96 -6.61 1.27 4.19
C VAL A 96 -5.41 0.34 4.27
N ALA A 97 -5.19 -0.41 3.20
CA ALA A 97 -4.12 -1.39 3.09
C ALA A 97 -3.10 -0.96 2.02
N GLY A 98 -1.83 -1.33 2.18
CA GLY A 98 -0.81 -0.98 1.19
C GLY A 98 0.61 -1.28 1.62
N HIS A 99 1.55 -0.57 0.98
CA HIS A 99 2.97 -0.58 1.32
C HIS A 99 3.66 0.65 0.71
N PHE A 100 4.65 1.20 1.41
CA PHE A 100 5.60 2.18 0.85
C PHE A 100 7.03 1.62 0.78
N GLY A 101 7.82 2.10 -0.16
CA GLY A 101 9.19 1.65 -0.40
C GLY A 101 10.23 2.71 -0.09
N GLN A 102 11.41 2.28 0.38
CA GLN A 102 12.57 3.16 0.58
C GLN A 102 13.06 3.82 -0.72
N ALA A 103 12.64 3.31 -1.88
CA ALA A 103 12.84 3.92 -3.20
C ALA A 103 11.95 5.17 -3.45
N GLY A 104 11.15 5.60 -2.48
CA GLY A 104 10.25 6.76 -2.63
C GLY A 104 8.98 6.42 -3.41
N THR A 105 8.44 5.24 -3.16
CA THR A 105 7.26 4.70 -3.84
C THR A 105 6.19 4.32 -2.83
N PHE A 106 4.92 4.32 -3.22
CA PHE A 106 3.87 3.68 -2.43
C PHE A 106 2.72 3.19 -3.30
N LEU A 107 1.99 2.23 -2.76
CA LEU A 107 0.69 1.80 -3.24
C LEU A 107 -0.22 1.65 -2.02
N TRP A 108 -1.39 2.28 -2.05
CA TRP A 108 -2.46 2.01 -1.09
C TRP A 108 -3.77 1.75 -1.82
N PHE A 109 -4.67 1.02 -1.17
CA PHE A 109 -6.02 0.77 -1.64
C PHE A 109 -6.99 0.65 -0.47
N HIS A 110 -8.26 0.96 -0.73
CA HIS A 110 -9.36 0.78 0.20
C HIS A 110 -10.53 0.15 -0.51
N ARG A 111 -10.83 -1.10 -0.16
CA ARG A 111 -11.89 -1.89 -0.83
C ARG A 111 -13.27 -1.30 -0.60
N GLY A 112 -13.55 -0.79 0.61
CA GLY A 112 -14.86 -0.24 0.95
C GLY A 112 -15.30 0.91 0.04
N THR A 113 -14.35 1.71 -0.47
CA THR A 113 -14.63 2.82 -1.41
C THR A 113 -14.25 2.50 -2.85
N GLY A 114 -13.61 1.36 -3.13
CA GLY A 114 -13.13 1.03 -4.47
C GLY A 114 -12.00 1.94 -4.96
N THR A 115 -11.24 2.57 -4.06
CA THR A 115 -10.20 3.57 -4.41
C THR A 115 -8.79 3.07 -4.13
N ALA A 116 -7.85 3.44 -4.99
CA ALA A 116 -6.44 3.12 -4.82
C ALA A 116 -5.55 4.23 -5.39
N ALA A 117 -4.30 4.28 -4.93
CA ALA A 117 -3.28 5.14 -5.49
C ALA A 117 -1.96 4.38 -5.66
N VAL A 118 -1.26 4.71 -6.74
CA VAL A 118 0.09 4.27 -7.04
C VAL A 118 0.95 5.49 -7.25
N VAL A 119 2.05 5.60 -6.52
CA VAL A 119 3.04 6.67 -6.69
C VAL A 119 4.42 6.05 -6.82
N LEU A 120 5.09 6.35 -7.95
CA LEU A 120 6.49 6.06 -8.18
C LEU A 120 7.24 7.37 -8.37
N THR A 121 8.38 7.52 -7.71
CA THR A 121 9.25 8.69 -7.87
C THR A 121 10.67 8.24 -8.20
N ASP A 122 11.50 9.19 -8.60
CA ASP A 122 12.93 9.01 -8.89
C ASP A 122 13.83 9.38 -7.70
N ARG A 123 13.24 9.56 -6.50
CA ARG A 123 13.94 10.00 -5.30
C ARG A 123 13.67 9.07 -4.13
N ASN A 124 14.72 8.53 -3.53
CA ASN A 124 14.61 7.69 -2.35
C ASN A 124 13.83 8.36 -1.22
N PHE A 125 13.08 7.57 -0.46
CA PHE A 125 12.35 8.00 0.73
C PHE A 125 13.27 8.71 1.73
N GLY A 126 12.71 9.72 2.39
CA GLY A 126 13.42 10.52 3.39
C GLY A 126 12.53 11.65 3.88
N ASP A 127 13.14 12.68 4.47
CA ASP A 127 12.36 13.76 5.12
C ASP A 127 11.45 14.52 4.14
N TRP A 128 11.84 14.61 2.86
CA TRP A 128 11.01 15.24 1.84
C TRP A 128 9.66 14.52 1.67
N ALA A 129 9.65 13.18 1.78
CA ALA A 129 8.47 12.34 1.64
C ALA A 129 7.62 12.40 2.92
N LYS A 130 8.26 12.27 4.09
CA LYS A 130 7.59 12.38 5.40
C LYS A 130 6.83 13.69 5.58
N GLN A 131 7.34 14.79 5.04
CA GLN A 131 6.71 16.12 5.08
C GLN A 131 5.56 16.32 4.09
N ARG A 132 5.33 15.38 3.16
CA ARG A 132 4.43 15.58 2.01
C ARG A 132 3.39 14.49 1.85
N TRP A 133 3.73 13.24 2.14
CA TRP A 133 2.91 12.09 1.78
C TRP A 133 1.60 12.03 2.54
N ASP A 134 1.59 12.33 3.83
CA ASP A 134 0.36 12.38 4.65
C ASP A 134 -0.64 13.39 4.06
N GLY A 135 -0.25 14.65 3.90
CA GLY A 135 -1.10 15.70 3.36
C GLY A 135 -1.45 15.49 1.89
N PHE A 136 -0.55 14.90 1.09
CA PHE A 136 -0.87 14.50 -0.29
C PHE A 136 -1.94 13.41 -0.33
N ASN A 137 -1.78 12.36 0.46
CA ASN A 137 -2.73 11.25 0.52
C ASN A 137 -4.08 11.71 1.08
N GLY A 138 -4.09 12.63 2.06
CA GLY A 138 -5.33 13.24 2.55
C GLY A 138 -6.08 14.00 1.46
N ARG A 139 -5.40 14.87 0.71
CA ARG A 139 -6.03 15.59 -0.42
C ARG A 139 -6.49 14.66 -1.53
N LEU A 140 -5.70 13.65 -1.86
CA LEU A 140 -6.05 12.65 -2.88
C LEU A 140 -7.29 11.86 -2.44
N TRP A 141 -7.34 11.44 -1.17
CA TRP A 141 -8.49 10.77 -0.59
C TRP A 141 -9.76 11.62 -0.72
N THR A 142 -9.72 12.86 -0.25
CA THR A 142 -10.86 13.79 -0.37
C THR A 142 -11.32 13.95 -1.82
N ALA A 143 -10.38 14.09 -2.76
CA ALA A 143 -10.71 14.25 -4.18
C ALA A 143 -11.39 13.00 -4.77
N LEU A 144 -11.03 11.81 -4.31
CA LEU A 144 -11.60 10.54 -4.79
C LEU A 144 -12.97 10.21 -4.15
N THR A 145 -13.25 10.72 -2.95
CA THR A 145 -14.48 10.39 -2.20
C THR A 145 -15.52 11.50 -2.17
N ALA A 146 -15.28 12.65 -2.82
CA ALA A 146 -16.19 13.79 -2.82
C ALA A 146 -17.45 13.63 -3.73
N SER A 147 -17.94 12.40 -3.93
CA SER A 147 -19.11 12.10 -4.78
C SER A 147 -20.31 11.63 -3.97
#